data_AF-A0A8T0L1V7-F1
#
_entry.id   AF-A0A8T0L1V7-F1
#
_cell.length_a   1.000
_cell.length_b   1.000
_cell.length_c   1.000
_cell.angle_alpha   90.00
_cell.angle_beta   90.00
_cell.angle_gamma   90.00
#
_symmetry.space_group_name_H-M   'P 1'
#
loop_
_entity.id
_entity.type
_entity.pdbx_description
1 polymer ?
#
loop_
_entity_poly.entity_id
_entity_poly.type
_entity_poly.pdbx_seq_one_letter_code
_entity_poly.pdbx_strand_id
1 'polypeptide(L)'
;MFCYYLGPTFIKLGQLSSTRSDLFPREFVDELVKLQDMVPPKKARKFIESELGASIDMLFKEFEDRPIAAASLEKVVVKVQRPGLKKLFDIDLKNLKLIAEYFQRNEAFRGPLRDWIGIYEECATILYQEIDYINEGKNADRFRRDFRNIKWVRIPLVYWDYTALKVLTMEYVPSIKIDQVDTLTSRGYDRLRISSRATEAYLIQILRTGFFHADPYPGNLAIDVDEAVGYQSYDTSTHNKE
;
A
#
# COMPACT_ATOMS: atom_id res chain seq x y z
N MET A 1 3.24 -18.36 21.11
CA MET A 1 1.78 -18.12 21.20
C MET A 1 1.54 -16.64 21.56
N PHE A 2 1.91 -15.70 20.68
CA PHE A 2 1.81 -14.25 20.93
C PHE A 2 1.27 -13.45 19.71
N CYS A 3 1.15 -14.07 18.52
CA CYS A 3 0.86 -13.34 17.28
C CYS A 3 -0.62 -13.22 16.89
N TYR A 4 -1.56 -13.84 17.60
CA TYR A 4 -2.97 -13.90 17.14
C TYR A 4 -3.78 -12.60 17.28
N TYR A 5 -3.19 -11.52 17.84
CA TYR A 5 -3.84 -10.22 18.03
C TYR A 5 -3.07 -9.04 17.41
N LEU A 6 -2.04 -9.32 16.61
CA LEU A 6 -1.20 -8.26 16.04
C LEU A 6 -1.93 -7.62 14.85
N GLY A 7 -2.24 -6.33 15.01
CA GLY A 7 -3.05 -5.55 14.08
C GLY A 7 -2.29 -5.06 12.84
N PRO A 8 -2.90 -4.16 12.04
CA PRO A 8 -2.36 -3.67 10.76
C PRO A 8 -0.94 -3.10 10.82
N THR A 9 -0.52 -2.57 11.97
CA THR A 9 0.85 -2.10 12.21
C THR A 9 1.88 -3.19 11.91
N PHE A 10 1.65 -4.41 12.39
CA PHE A 10 2.59 -5.51 12.28
C PHE A 10 2.64 -6.11 10.88
N ILE A 11 1.53 -6.05 10.14
CA ILE A 11 1.48 -6.41 8.71
C ILE A 11 2.45 -5.51 7.94
N LYS A 12 2.30 -4.20 8.10
CA LYS A 12 3.12 -3.23 7.37
C LYS A 12 4.57 -3.29 7.80
N LEU A 13 4.86 -3.49 9.10
CA LEU A 13 6.21 -3.75 9.57
C LEU A 13 6.80 -5.01 8.95
N GLY A 14 6.01 -6.08 8.79
CA GLY A 14 6.41 -7.28 8.06
C GLY A 14 6.75 -6.98 6.59
N GLN A 15 5.88 -6.25 5.89
CA GLN A 15 6.13 -5.83 4.50
C GLN A 15 7.41 -4.99 4.37
N LEU A 16 7.59 -3.97 5.22
CA LEU A 16 8.80 -3.15 5.24
C LEU A 16 10.04 -3.99 5.55
N SER A 17 9.95 -4.88 6.53
CA SER A 17 11.05 -5.76 6.94
C SER A 17 11.40 -6.81 5.88
N SER A 18 10.45 -7.21 5.01
CA SER A 18 10.70 -8.19 3.94
C SER A 18 11.74 -7.72 2.93
N THR A 19 11.90 -6.40 2.80
CA THR A 19 12.92 -5.78 1.95
C THR A 19 14.28 -5.65 2.64
N ARG A 20 14.30 -5.86 3.96
CA ARG A 20 15.45 -5.76 4.87
C ARG A 20 15.70 -7.10 5.55
N SER A 21 16.15 -8.09 4.77
CA SER A 21 16.44 -9.44 5.26
C SER A 21 17.52 -9.50 6.35
N ASP A 22 18.23 -8.40 6.59
CA ASP A 22 19.19 -8.22 7.68
C ASP A 22 18.55 -7.96 9.04
N LEU A 23 17.25 -7.61 9.10
CA LEU A 23 16.56 -7.22 10.35
C LEU A 23 15.88 -8.39 11.07
N PHE A 24 15.17 -9.25 10.33
CA PHE A 24 14.42 -10.36 10.90
C PHE A 24 14.57 -11.65 10.07
N PRO A 25 14.53 -12.84 10.72
CA PRO A 25 14.44 -14.11 10.01
C PRO A 25 13.20 -14.14 9.10
N ARG A 26 13.32 -14.80 7.94
CA ARG A 26 12.24 -14.85 6.94
C ARG A 26 10.97 -15.45 7.51
N GLU A 27 11.10 -16.48 8.35
CA GLU A 27 9.99 -17.16 8.99
C GLU A 27 9.16 -16.20 9.86
N PHE A 28 9.80 -15.21 10.49
CA PHE A 28 9.10 -14.21 11.29
C PHE A 28 8.34 -13.22 10.40
N VAL A 29 8.97 -12.76 9.32
CA VAL A 29 8.36 -11.84 8.36
C VAL A 29 7.13 -12.48 7.69
N ASP A 30 7.24 -13.73 7.28
CA ASP A 30 6.16 -14.47 6.61
C ASP A 30 4.93 -14.62 7.53
N GLU A 31 5.12 -14.80 8.83
CA GLU A 31 4.01 -14.84 9.80
C GLU A 31 3.37 -13.47 10.01
N LEU A 32 4.15 -12.39 9.99
CA LEU A 32 3.61 -11.03 10.12
C LEU A 32 2.76 -10.63 8.92
N VAL A 33 3.13 -11.04 7.71
CA VAL A 33 2.39 -10.75 6.47
C VAL A 33 1.06 -11.50 6.41
N LYS A 34 0.92 -12.63 7.11
CA LYS A 34 -0.32 -13.44 7.17
C LYS A 34 -1.40 -12.82 8.05
N LEU A 35 -1.04 -11.91 8.93
CA LEU A 35 -2.01 -11.14 9.68
C LEU A 35 -2.79 -10.30 8.66
N GLN A 36 -4.07 -10.58 8.44
CA GLN A 36 -4.94 -9.74 7.63
C GLN A 36 -6.25 -9.62 8.40
N ASP A 37 -6.72 -8.40 8.57
CA ASP A 37 -7.98 -8.13 9.24
C ASP A 37 -8.88 -7.31 8.32
N MET A 38 -10.10 -7.79 8.11
CA MET A 38 -11.06 -7.21 7.17
C MET A 38 -12.06 -6.34 7.94
N VAL A 39 -12.33 -5.12 7.44
CA VAL A 39 -13.39 -4.28 8.00
C VAL A 39 -14.76 -4.80 7.51
N PRO A 40 -15.73 -5.07 8.41
CA PRO A 40 -17.06 -5.49 7.98
C PRO A 40 -17.76 -4.44 7.10
N PRO A 41 -18.40 -4.82 5.97
CA PRO A 41 -18.93 -3.86 4.99
C PRO A 41 -19.94 -2.84 5.53
N LYS A 42 -20.82 -3.25 6.47
CA LYS A 42 -21.81 -2.35 7.08
C LYS A 42 -21.20 -1.18 7.86
N LYS A 43 -19.98 -1.35 8.40
CA LYS A 43 -19.26 -0.27 9.09
C LYS A 43 -18.61 0.69 8.09
N ALA A 44 -18.27 0.22 6.89
CA ALA A 44 -17.64 1.03 5.85
C ALA A 44 -18.61 2.09 5.30
N ARG A 45 -19.87 1.75 4.98
CA ARG A 45 -20.87 2.71 4.47
C ARG A 45 -21.01 3.94 5.36
N LYS A 46 -21.37 3.75 6.63
CA LYS A 46 -21.55 4.85 7.60
C LYS A 46 -20.29 5.69 7.76
N PHE A 47 -19.13 5.07 7.65
CA PHE A 47 -17.86 5.77 7.76
C PHE A 47 -17.58 6.63 6.52
N ILE A 48 -17.86 6.12 5.31
CA ILE A 48 -17.79 6.91 4.08
C ILE A 48 -18.71 8.12 4.16
N GLU A 49 -19.96 7.92 4.58
CA GLU A 49 -20.94 9.01 4.69
C GLU A 49 -20.50 10.08 5.70
N SER A 50 -19.92 9.64 6.83
CA SER A 50 -19.38 10.55 7.83
C SER A 50 -18.17 11.34 7.34
N GLU A 51 -17.32 10.75 6.51
CA GLU A 51 -16.10 11.41 6.02
C GLU A 51 -16.39 12.32 4.80
N LEU A 52 -17.36 11.96 3.96
CA LEU A 52 -17.74 12.72 2.75
C LEU A 52 -18.92 13.68 2.99
N GLY A 53 -19.64 13.57 4.11
CA GLY A 53 -20.72 14.49 4.49
C GLY A 53 -22.04 14.31 3.73
N ALA A 54 -22.21 13.22 2.99
CA ALA A 54 -23.42 12.89 2.23
C ALA A 54 -23.71 11.39 2.27
N SER A 55 -24.95 10.99 2.02
CA SER A 55 -25.34 9.58 1.99
C SER A 55 -24.77 8.86 0.76
N ILE A 56 -24.47 7.56 0.88
CA ILE A 56 -23.95 6.73 -0.23
C ILE A 56 -24.84 6.85 -1.48
N ASP A 57 -26.16 6.85 -1.31
CA ASP A 57 -27.12 6.91 -2.42
C ASP A 57 -27.13 8.25 -3.16
N MET A 58 -26.56 9.32 -2.57
CA MET A 58 -26.35 10.61 -3.25
C MET A 58 -24.98 10.65 -3.94
N LEU A 59 -23.99 9.98 -3.38
CA LEU A 59 -22.60 9.99 -3.85
C LEU A 59 -22.37 9.02 -5.01
N PHE A 60 -23.04 7.86 -4.98
CA PHE A 60 -22.84 6.79 -5.94
C PHE A 60 -24.18 6.31 -6.50
N LYS A 61 -24.23 6.09 -7.82
CA LYS A 61 -25.40 5.52 -8.49
C LYS A 61 -25.70 4.10 -7.98
N GLU A 62 -24.65 3.31 -7.81
CA GLU A 62 -24.69 1.95 -7.26
C GLU A 62 -23.47 1.77 -6.35
N PHE A 63 -23.66 1.10 -5.20
CA PHE A 63 -22.59 0.84 -4.25
C PHE A 63 -22.62 -0.62 -3.80
N GLU A 64 -21.65 -1.40 -4.27
CA GLU A 64 -21.49 -2.80 -3.91
C GLU A 64 -20.63 -2.94 -2.64
N ASP A 65 -21.18 -3.60 -1.63
CA ASP A 65 -20.50 -3.87 -0.35
C ASP A 65 -19.43 -4.98 -0.45
N ARG A 66 -19.36 -5.68 -1.60
CA ARG A 66 -18.43 -6.78 -1.86
C ARG A 66 -17.38 -6.35 -2.89
N PRO A 67 -16.14 -6.87 -2.79
CA PRO A 67 -15.11 -6.62 -3.79
C PRO A 67 -15.59 -7.01 -5.19
N ILE A 68 -15.43 -6.12 -6.16
CA ILE A 68 -15.98 -6.24 -7.51
C ILE A 68 -15.12 -7.18 -8.37
N ALA A 69 -15.79 -8.04 -9.14
CA ALA A 69 -15.21 -8.89 -10.18
C ALA A 69 -16.03 -8.83 -11.47
N ALA A 70 -16.22 -7.65 -12.09
CA ALA A 70 -16.84 -7.57 -13.43
C ALA A 70 -16.61 -6.22 -14.12
N ALA A 71 -16.38 -6.28 -15.44
CA ALA A 71 -16.10 -5.17 -16.35
C ALA A 71 -17.32 -4.79 -17.20
N SER A 72 -17.65 -3.49 -17.28
CA SER A 72 -18.39 -2.85 -18.42
C SER A 72 -18.84 -1.40 -18.16
N LEU A 73 -18.68 -0.84 -16.95
CA LEU A 73 -19.03 0.56 -16.64
C LEU A 73 -17.84 1.30 -16.00
N GLU A 74 -17.87 2.64 -16.02
CA GLU A 74 -17.00 3.50 -15.21
C GLU A 74 -17.23 3.16 -13.73
N LYS A 75 -16.38 2.28 -13.21
CA LYS A 75 -16.41 1.84 -11.82
C LYS A 75 -15.32 2.57 -11.05
N VAL A 76 -15.58 2.78 -9.78
CA VAL A 76 -14.62 3.33 -8.84
C VAL A 76 -14.36 2.35 -7.71
N VAL A 77 -13.17 2.39 -7.17
CA VAL A 77 -12.80 1.74 -5.91
C VAL A 77 -12.80 2.81 -4.84
N VAL A 78 -13.55 2.57 -3.76
CA VAL A 78 -13.56 3.41 -2.56
C VAL A 78 -12.75 2.70 -1.48
N LYS A 79 -11.48 3.10 -1.31
CA LYS A 79 -10.66 2.62 -0.19
C LYS A 79 -11.11 3.32 1.07
N VAL A 80 -11.39 2.54 2.11
CA VAL A 80 -11.88 3.05 3.40
C VAL A 80 -10.90 2.66 4.48
N GLN A 81 -10.41 3.65 5.21
CA GLN A 81 -9.54 3.40 6.34
C GLN A 81 -10.30 2.65 7.45
N ARG A 82 -9.62 1.71 8.10
CA ARG A 82 -10.18 1.05 9.28
C ARG A 82 -10.51 2.08 10.37
N PRO A 83 -11.77 2.11 10.89
CA PRO A 83 -12.12 3.01 11.98
C PRO A 83 -11.22 2.78 13.20
N GLY A 84 -10.63 3.86 13.72
CA GLY A 84 -9.73 3.81 14.87
C GLY A 84 -8.28 3.40 14.55
N LEU A 85 -7.92 3.20 13.28
CA LEU A 85 -6.57 2.79 12.86
C LEU A 85 -5.48 3.69 13.43
N LYS A 86 -5.65 5.01 13.33
CA LYS A 86 -4.69 5.99 13.88
C LYS A 86 -4.43 5.75 15.38
N LYS A 87 -5.47 5.52 16.18
CA LYS A 87 -5.31 5.28 17.62
C LYS A 87 -4.53 4.01 17.91
N LEU A 88 -4.75 2.97 17.09
CA LEU A 88 -4.02 1.71 17.18
C LEU A 88 -2.54 1.92 16.84
N PHE A 89 -2.23 2.64 15.75
CA PHE A 89 -0.86 3.01 15.39
C PHE A 89 -0.20 3.86 16.48
N ASP A 90 -0.90 4.85 17.03
CA ASP A 90 -0.40 5.71 18.11
C ASP A 90 0.01 4.89 19.36
N ILE A 91 -0.68 3.77 19.65
CA ILE A 91 -0.37 2.87 20.77
C ILE A 91 0.80 1.95 20.41
N ASP A 92 0.73 1.29 19.25
CA ASP A 92 1.74 0.33 18.83
C ASP A 92 3.10 0.99 18.64
N LEU A 93 3.15 2.15 17.98
CA LEU A 93 4.39 2.90 17.77
C LEU A 93 5.01 3.37 19.09
N LYS A 94 4.21 3.76 20.09
CA LYS A 94 4.74 4.06 21.43
C LYS A 94 5.44 2.85 22.05
N ASN A 95 4.83 1.67 21.96
CA ASN A 95 5.43 0.44 22.49
C ASN A 95 6.71 0.07 21.71
N LEU A 96 6.68 0.18 20.38
CA LEU A 96 7.84 -0.09 19.53
C LEU A 96 8.99 0.88 19.79
N LYS A 97 8.70 2.15 20.09
CA LYS A 97 9.72 3.12 20.50
C LYS A 97 10.46 2.66 21.76
N LEU A 98 9.73 2.19 22.77
CA LEU A 98 10.34 1.68 24.00
C LEU A 98 11.23 0.45 23.74
N ILE A 99 10.80 -0.44 22.85
CA ILE A 99 11.57 -1.62 22.43
C ILE A 99 12.84 -1.17 21.68
N ALA A 100 12.72 -0.23 20.74
CA ALA A 100 13.84 0.32 19.99
C ALA A 100 14.86 0.97 20.93
N GLU A 101 14.42 1.78 21.90
CA GLU A 101 15.29 2.38 22.91
C GLU A 101 15.97 1.33 23.82
N TYR A 102 15.28 0.22 24.12
CA TYR A 102 15.85 -0.89 24.89
C TYR A 102 16.92 -1.64 24.09
N PHE A 103 16.63 -2.01 22.84
CA PHE A 103 17.59 -2.67 21.95
C PHE A 103 18.78 -1.78 21.62
N GLN A 104 18.54 -0.48 21.45
CA GLN A 104 19.62 0.48 21.28
C GLN A 104 20.53 0.46 22.51
N ARG A 105 20.01 0.42 23.74
CA ARG A 105 20.84 0.44 24.96
C ARG A 105 21.56 -0.88 25.27
N ASN A 106 21.11 -2.00 24.73
CA ASN A 106 21.64 -3.32 25.07
C ASN A 106 22.65 -3.82 24.03
N GLU A 107 23.90 -4.04 24.44
CA GLU A 107 25.00 -4.48 23.57
C GLU A 107 24.73 -5.81 22.85
N ALA A 108 23.92 -6.71 23.43
CA ALA A 108 23.55 -7.97 22.79
C ALA A 108 22.70 -7.76 21.51
N PHE A 109 21.98 -6.63 21.42
CA PHE A 109 21.14 -6.28 20.28
C PHE A 109 21.72 -5.13 19.45
N ARG A 110 22.61 -4.32 20.03
CA ARG A 110 23.40 -3.28 19.37
C ARG A 110 24.55 -3.94 18.59
N GLY A 111 24.21 -4.58 17.47
CA GLY A 111 25.21 -4.89 16.45
C GLY A 111 25.89 -3.60 15.95
N PRO A 112 27.14 -3.64 15.47
CA PRO A 112 27.93 -2.45 15.14
C PRO A 112 27.33 -1.53 14.06
N LEU A 113 26.27 -1.97 13.36
CA LEU A 113 25.61 -1.26 12.26
C LEU A 113 24.09 -1.09 12.45
N ARG A 114 23.52 -1.44 13.62
CA ARG A 114 22.06 -1.41 13.83
C ARG A 114 21.64 -0.19 14.65
N ASP A 115 21.08 0.80 13.97
CA ASP A 115 20.39 1.94 14.58
C ASP A 115 18.90 1.62 14.75
N TRP A 116 18.54 1.06 15.91
CA TRP A 116 17.17 0.67 16.20
C TRP A 116 16.22 1.87 16.30
N ILE A 117 16.72 3.03 16.73
CA ILE A 117 15.93 4.26 16.82
C ILE A 117 15.65 4.78 15.42
N GLY A 118 16.68 4.87 14.57
CA GLY A 118 16.52 5.27 13.17
C GLY A 118 15.57 4.36 12.39
N ILE A 119 15.68 3.04 12.56
CA ILE A 119 14.74 2.07 11.97
C ILE A 119 13.31 2.32 12.46
N TYR A 120 13.12 2.55 13.76
CA TYR A 120 11.81 2.89 14.32
C TYR A 120 11.25 4.18 13.70
N GLU A 121 12.05 5.24 13.58
CA GLU A 121 11.64 6.52 13.03
C GLU A 121 11.22 6.41 11.55
N GLU A 122 11.95 5.64 10.76
CA GLU A 122 11.62 5.35 9.35
C GLU A 122 10.30 4.59 9.25
N CYS A 123 10.15 3.49 10.00
CA CYS A 123 8.92 2.71 10.05
C CYS A 123 7.71 3.55 10.50
N ALA A 124 7.88 4.37 11.55
CA ALA A 124 6.82 5.24 12.06
C ALA A 124 6.39 6.27 11.01
N THR A 125 7.36 6.87 10.30
CA THR A 125 7.09 7.84 9.23
C THR A 125 6.25 7.20 8.12
N ILE A 126 6.64 6.01 7.66
CA ILE A 126 5.91 5.29 6.60
C ILE A 126 4.50 4.92 7.06
N LEU A 127 4.35 4.40 8.27
CA LEU A 127 3.04 4.04 8.84
C LEU A 127 2.10 5.25 8.94
N TYR A 128 2.61 6.44 9.30
CA TYR A 128 1.77 7.64 9.33
C TYR A 128 1.43 8.17 7.93
N GLN A 129 2.29 7.96 6.93
CA GLN A 129 1.96 8.28 5.53
C GLN A 129 0.85 7.38 4.99
N GLU A 130 0.82 6.10 5.40
CA GLU A 130 -0.21 5.15 4.97
C GLU A 130 -1.63 5.51 5.42
N ILE A 131 -1.76 6.23 6.53
CA ILE A 131 -3.08 6.64 7.03
C ILE A 131 -3.56 7.98 6.46
N ASP A 132 -2.79 8.63 5.58
CA ASP A 132 -3.17 9.87 4.90
C ASP A 132 -3.53 9.59 3.43
N TYR A 133 -4.81 9.38 3.18
CA TYR A 133 -5.32 9.11 1.84
C TYR A 133 -5.31 10.33 0.90
N ILE A 134 -5.19 11.55 1.43
CA ILE A 134 -4.95 12.74 0.60
C ILE A 134 -3.54 12.68 0.03
N ASN A 135 -2.55 12.30 0.84
CA ASN A 135 -1.18 12.13 0.37
C ASN A 135 -1.08 10.99 -0.66
N GLU A 136 -1.74 9.85 -0.39
CA GLU A 136 -1.80 8.75 -1.36
C GLU A 136 -2.40 9.20 -2.71
N GLY A 137 -3.52 9.93 -2.70
CA GLY A 137 -4.12 10.46 -3.93
C GLY A 137 -3.20 11.42 -4.68
N LYS A 138 -2.48 12.30 -3.97
CA LYS A 138 -1.51 13.22 -4.57
C LYS A 138 -0.34 12.48 -5.23
N ASN A 139 0.13 11.40 -4.58
CA ASN A 139 1.16 10.54 -5.14
C ASN A 139 0.65 9.89 -6.43
N ALA A 140 -0.56 9.31 -6.42
CA ALA A 140 -1.15 8.70 -7.61
C ALA A 140 -1.27 9.69 -8.79
N ASP A 141 -1.73 10.92 -8.55
CA ASP A 141 -1.80 11.97 -9.58
C ASP A 141 -0.42 12.33 -10.14
N ARG A 142 0.61 12.37 -9.28
CA ARG A 142 1.99 12.58 -9.72
C ARG A 142 2.49 11.42 -10.57
N PHE A 143 2.31 10.18 -10.12
CA PHE A 143 2.65 8.99 -10.92
C PHE A 143 1.99 9.05 -12.29
N ARG A 144 0.70 9.39 -12.35
CA ARG A 144 -0.04 9.53 -13.62
C ARG A 144 0.60 10.57 -14.53
N ARG A 145 1.00 11.72 -13.99
CA ARG A 145 1.69 12.78 -14.76
C ARG A 145 3.05 12.31 -15.26
N ASP A 146 3.81 11.63 -14.42
CA ASP A 146 5.19 11.22 -14.72
C ASP A 146 5.21 10.08 -15.76
N PHE A 147 4.20 9.20 -15.73
CA PHE A 147 4.02 8.10 -16.68
C PHE A 147 3.12 8.42 -17.88
N ARG A 148 2.66 9.67 -18.05
CA ARG A 148 1.67 10.05 -19.10
C ARG A 148 2.01 9.64 -20.54
N ASN A 149 3.30 9.46 -20.84
CA ASN A 149 3.78 9.08 -22.18
C ASN A 149 4.12 7.57 -22.30
N ILE A 150 3.92 6.79 -21.25
CA ILE A 150 4.31 5.38 -21.15
C ILE A 150 3.04 4.54 -21.16
N LYS A 151 2.68 4.05 -22.35
CA LYS A 151 1.40 3.37 -22.58
C LYS A 151 1.23 2.05 -21.82
N TRP A 152 2.33 1.42 -21.42
CA TRP A 152 2.32 0.15 -20.70
C TRP A 152 2.37 0.33 -19.17
N VAL A 153 2.19 1.55 -18.66
CA VAL A 153 1.96 1.83 -17.24
C VAL A 153 0.56 2.40 -17.05
N ARG A 154 -0.23 1.79 -16.17
CA ARG A 154 -1.61 2.19 -15.87
C ARG A 154 -1.69 2.73 -14.45
N ILE A 155 -2.02 4.01 -14.32
CA ILE A 155 -2.25 4.69 -13.04
C ILE A 155 -3.71 5.16 -13.02
N PRO A 156 -4.51 4.79 -12.01
CA PRO A 156 -5.93 5.15 -11.96
C PRO A 156 -6.15 6.65 -11.80
N LEU A 157 -7.28 7.15 -12.29
CA LEU A 157 -7.74 8.50 -11.96
C LEU A 157 -8.15 8.59 -10.48
N VAL A 158 -7.81 9.69 -9.81
CA VAL A 158 -8.30 10.01 -8.47
C VAL A 158 -9.53 10.90 -8.59
N TYR A 159 -10.61 10.53 -7.92
CA TYR A 159 -11.85 11.31 -7.88
C TYR A 159 -11.86 12.16 -6.61
N TRP A 160 -11.31 13.38 -6.72
CA TRP A 160 -11.08 14.27 -5.57
C TRP A 160 -12.36 14.72 -4.87
N ASP A 161 -13.46 14.91 -5.60
CA ASP A 161 -14.77 15.26 -5.02
C ASP A 161 -15.33 14.14 -4.12
N TYR A 162 -14.80 12.93 -4.23
CA TYR A 162 -15.19 11.74 -3.47
C TYR A 162 -14.04 11.21 -2.59
N THR A 163 -13.06 12.07 -2.29
CA THR A 163 -11.85 11.72 -1.54
C THR A 163 -11.71 12.63 -0.31
N ALA A 164 -11.37 12.02 0.83
CA ALA A 164 -11.15 12.67 2.12
C ALA A 164 -9.96 12.02 2.84
N LEU A 165 -9.66 12.48 4.06
CA LEU A 165 -8.49 12.02 4.82
C LEU A 165 -8.48 10.49 5.06
N LYS A 166 -9.67 9.88 5.18
CA LYS A 166 -9.82 8.45 5.49
C LYS A 166 -10.60 7.66 4.42
N VAL A 167 -10.91 8.29 3.29
CA VAL A 167 -11.61 7.70 2.16
C VAL A 167 -10.92 8.12 0.86
N LEU A 168 -10.44 7.16 0.06
CA LEU A 168 -9.82 7.45 -1.24
C LEU A 168 -10.65 6.81 -2.34
N THR A 169 -11.14 7.64 -3.26
CA THR A 169 -11.91 7.15 -4.42
C THR A 169 -11.05 7.24 -5.68
N MET A 170 -10.88 6.12 -6.35
CA MET A 170 -10.07 5.99 -7.56
C MET A 170 -10.76 5.19 -8.64
N GLU A 171 -10.35 5.37 -9.89
CA GLU A 171 -10.79 4.56 -11.03
C GLU A 171 -10.53 3.08 -10.75
N TYR A 172 -11.52 2.23 -11.02
CA TYR A 172 -11.33 0.80 -10.99
C TYR A 172 -10.56 0.34 -12.23
N VAL A 173 -9.35 -0.17 -12.01
CA VAL A 173 -8.53 -0.80 -13.04
C VAL A 173 -8.56 -2.32 -12.81
N PRO A 174 -9.21 -3.11 -13.69
CA PRO A 174 -9.19 -4.57 -13.59
C PRO A 174 -7.76 -5.09 -13.67
N SER A 175 -7.28 -5.77 -12.64
CA SER A 175 -5.88 -6.21 -12.63
C SER A 175 -5.67 -7.52 -11.87
N ILE A 176 -4.60 -8.23 -12.23
CA ILE A 176 -4.14 -9.47 -11.61
C ILE A 176 -2.88 -9.13 -10.82
N LYS A 177 -2.81 -9.54 -9.55
CA LYS A 177 -1.57 -9.33 -8.76
C LYS A 177 -0.39 -10.03 -9.41
N ILE A 178 0.78 -9.38 -9.39
CA ILE A 178 1.98 -9.92 -10.04
C ILE A 178 2.45 -11.26 -9.42
N ASP A 179 2.09 -11.51 -8.16
CA ASP A 179 2.41 -12.73 -7.42
C ASP A 179 1.51 -13.94 -7.78
N GLN A 180 0.41 -13.72 -8.51
CA GLN A 180 -0.48 -14.78 -8.99
C GLN A 180 0.04 -15.40 -10.30
N VAL A 181 1.22 -16.03 -10.19
CA VAL A 181 1.95 -16.59 -11.34
C VAL A 181 1.12 -17.60 -12.14
N ASP A 182 0.34 -18.45 -11.47
CA ASP A 182 -0.50 -19.46 -12.13
C ASP A 182 -1.65 -18.81 -12.93
N THR A 183 -2.26 -17.75 -12.40
CA THR A 183 -3.30 -16.97 -13.09
C THR A 183 -2.73 -16.27 -14.32
N LEU A 184 -1.54 -15.66 -14.20
CA LEU A 184 -0.87 -15.00 -15.33
C LEU A 184 -0.52 -16.02 -16.42
N THR A 185 0.01 -17.18 -16.02
CA THR A 185 0.41 -18.24 -16.95
C THR A 185 -0.79 -18.85 -17.67
N SER A 186 -1.87 -19.17 -16.93
CA SER A 186 -3.09 -19.76 -17.51
C SER A 186 -3.84 -18.82 -18.47
N ARG A 187 -3.70 -17.50 -18.28
CA ARG A 187 -4.23 -16.48 -19.20
C ARG A 187 -3.28 -16.13 -20.35
N GLY A 188 -2.10 -16.76 -20.42
CA GLY A 188 -1.16 -16.59 -21.53
C GLY A 188 -0.32 -15.31 -21.50
N TYR A 189 -0.19 -14.66 -20.33
CA TYR A 189 0.60 -13.43 -20.19
C TYR A 189 2.10 -13.72 -20.31
N ASP A 190 2.83 -12.82 -20.99
CA ASP A 190 4.29 -12.92 -21.12
C ASP A 190 4.98 -12.41 -19.84
N ARG A 191 5.43 -13.36 -19.02
CA ARG A 191 6.12 -13.10 -17.75
C ARG A 191 7.45 -12.36 -17.93
N LEU A 192 8.17 -12.59 -19.02
CA LEU A 192 9.43 -11.89 -19.29
C LEU A 192 9.15 -10.42 -19.61
N ARG A 193 8.13 -10.16 -20.42
CA ARG A 193 7.69 -8.80 -20.73
C ARG A 193 7.20 -8.06 -19.49
N ILE A 194 6.39 -8.71 -18.65
CA ILE A 194 5.92 -8.15 -17.38
C ILE A 194 7.11 -7.75 -16.48
N SER A 195 8.06 -8.67 -16.29
CA SER A 195 9.25 -8.42 -15.47
C SER A 195 10.09 -7.25 -16.03
N SER A 196 10.30 -7.22 -17.34
CA SER A 196 11.01 -6.14 -18.02
C SER A 196 10.32 -4.79 -17.82
N ARG A 197 9.00 -4.73 -18.01
CA ARG A 197 8.19 -3.51 -17.81
C ARG A 197 8.21 -3.04 -16.36
N ALA A 198 8.03 -3.95 -15.41
CA ALA A 198 8.08 -3.60 -13.99
C ALA A 198 9.46 -3.02 -13.60
N THR A 199 10.54 -3.65 -14.07
CA THR A 199 11.91 -3.17 -13.86
C THR A 199 12.12 -1.80 -14.50
N GLU A 200 11.69 -1.62 -15.75
CA GLU A 200 11.81 -0.35 -16.46
C GLU A 200 11.02 0.77 -15.77
N ALA A 201 9.81 0.49 -15.28
CA ALA A 201 9.02 1.46 -14.51
C ALA A 201 9.75 1.94 -13.26
N TYR A 202 10.40 1.03 -12.51
CA TYR A 202 11.21 1.40 -11.35
C TYR A 202 12.44 2.23 -11.73
N LEU A 203 13.13 1.86 -12.81
CA LEU A 203 14.28 2.63 -13.29
C LEU A 203 13.87 4.04 -13.72
N ILE A 204 12.72 4.20 -14.38
CA ILE A 204 12.19 5.51 -14.77
C ILE A 204 11.89 6.36 -13.53
N GLN A 205 11.26 5.77 -12.51
CA GLN A 205 11.00 6.45 -11.24
C GLN A 205 12.27 7.00 -10.62
N ILE A 206 13.28 6.14 -10.43
CA ILE A 206 14.52 6.49 -9.75
C ILE A 206 15.39 7.43 -10.58
N LEU A 207 15.61 7.12 -11.86
CA LEU A 207 16.63 7.77 -12.69
C LEU A 207 16.09 8.97 -13.48
N ARG A 208 14.80 9.01 -13.80
CA ARG A 208 14.22 10.11 -14.60
C ARG A 208 13.37 11.06 -13.79
N THR A 209 12.50 10.52 -12.94
CA THR A 209 11.52 11.36 -12.23
C THR A 209 12.02 11.80 -10.85
N GLY A 210 12.98 11.04 -10.29
CA GLY A 210 13.43 11.20 -8.92
C GLY A 210 12.35 10.95 -7.87
N PHE A 211 11.20 10.39 -8.26
CA PHE A 211 10.05 10.07 -7.40
C PHE A 211 9.66 8.62 -7.60
N PHE A 212 9.72 7.83 -6.53
CA PHE A 212 9.56 6.39 -6.63
C PHE A 212 8.69 5.82 -5.53
N HIS A 213 8.07 4.69 -5.85
CA HIS A 213 7.32 3.88 -4.90
C HIS A 213 8.34 3.18 -4.00
N ALA A 214 8.34 3.54 -2.73
CA ALA A 214 9.34 3.12 -1.75
C ALA A 214 9.04 1.77 -1.09
N ASP A 215 7.86 1.19 -1.36
CA ASP A 215 7.50 -0.16 -0.93
C ASP A 215 7.52 -1.12 -2.13
N PRO A 216 8.64 -1.83 -2.39
CA PRO A 216 8.77 -2.74 -3.52
C PRO A 216 8.09 -4.09 -3.29
N TYR A 217 7.27 -4.25 -2.25
CA TYR A 217 6.57 -5.50 -1.99
C TYR A 217 5.76 -5.93 -3.23
N PRO A 218 5.98 -7.15 -3.77
CA PRO A 218 5.34 -7.59 -5.01
C PRO A 218 3.82 -7.50 -4.99
N GLY A 219 3.19 -7.67 -3.82
CA GLY A 219 1.74 -7.58 -3.65
C GLY A 219 1.15 -6.20 -3.98
N ASN A 220 1.98 -5.15 -4.08
CA ASN A 220 1.54 -3.80 -4.48
C ASN A 220 1.54 -3.60 -6.01
N LEU A 221 2.08 -4.53 -6.79
CA LEU A 221 2.05 -4.48 -8.25
C LEU A 221 0.91 -5.31 -8.82
N ALA A 222 0.26 -4.78 -9.84
CA ALA A 222 -0.80 -5.46 -10.55
C ALA A 222 -0.66 -5.31 -12.06
N ILE A 223 -1.14 -6.31 -12.79
CA ILE A 223 -1.07 -6.42 -14.24
C ILE A 223 -2.47 -6.28 -14.80
N ASP A 224 -2.68 -5.25 -15.60
CA ASP A 224 -3.93 -4.97 -16.31
C ASP A 224 -4.13 -5.97 -17.49
N VAL A 225 -5.31 -5.96 -18.10
CA VAL A 225 -5.69 -6.84 -19.23
C VAL A 225 -4.72 -6.74 -20.42
N ASP A 226 -4.09 -5.57 -20.64
CA ASP A 226 -3.13 -5.31 -21.73
C ASP A 226 -1.66 -5.54 -21.34
N GLU A 227 -1.40 -6.32 -20.28
CA GLU A 227 -0.08 -6.52 -19.67
C GLU A 227 0.56 -5.20 -19.19
N ALA A 228 -0.25 -4.16 -18.98
CA ALA A 228 0.21 -2.89 -18.43
C ALA A 228 0.45 -3.05 -16.93
N VAL A 229 1.52 -2.41 -16.44
CA VAL A 229 1.89 -2.46 -15.02
C VAL A 229 1.18 -1.32 -14.30
N GLY A 230 0.51 -1.64 -13.20
CA GLY A 230 -0.09 -0.68 -12.28
C GLY A 230 0.29 -0.96 -10.84
N TYR A 231 -0.05 -0.03 -9.97
CA TYR A 231 0.17 -0.12 -8.53
C TYR A 231 -1.17 -0.18 -7.79
N GLN A 232 -1.26 -1.02 -6.77
CA GLN A 232 -2.43 -1.16 -5.90
C GLN A 232 -2.46 -0.13 -4.77
N SER A 233 -1.33 0.50 -4.49
CA SER A 233 -1.15 1.53 -3.48
C SER A 233 -0.17 2.59 -3.98
N TYR A 234 -0.32 3.82 -3.48
CA TYR A 234 0.61 4.93 -3.69
C TYR A 234 1.01 5.60 -2.37
N ASP A 235 0.68 4.97 -1.25
CA ASP A 235 0.90 5.43 0.11
C ASP A 235 2.38 5.72 0.42
N THR A 236 3.26 4.85 -0.05
CA THR A 236 4.68 4.86 0.28
C THR A 236 5.48 5.36 -0.91
N SER A 237 5.56 6.69 -1.08
CA SER A 237 6.31 7.31 -2.18
C SER A 237 7.29 8.35 -1.67
N THR A 238 8.50 8.34 -2.21
CA THR A 238 9.59 9.22 -1.76
C THR A 238 10.39 9.79 -2.92
N HIS A 239 11.29 10.71 -2.60
CA HIS A 239 12.20 11.33 -3.55
C HIS A 239 13.62 10.82 -3.35
N ASN A 240 14.42 10.86 -4.41
CA ASN A 240 15.87 10.79 -4.21
C ASN A 240 16.29 11.94 -3.29
N LYS A 241 17.02 11.63 -2.22
CA LYS A 241 17.75 12.64 -1.46
C LYS A 241 18.92 13.08 -2.35
N GLU A 242 18.97 14.37 -2.66
CA GLU A 242 20.13 15.00 -3.31
C GLU A 242 21.38 14.89 -2.43
#